data_AF-A0A7W4ZB24-F1
#
_entry.id   AF-A0A7W4ZB24-F1
#
_cell.length_a   1.000
_cell.length_b   1.000
_cell.length_c   1.000
_cell.angle_alpha   90.00
_cell.angle_beta   90.00
_cell.angle_gamma   90.00
#
_symmetry.space_group_name_H-M   'P 1'
#
loop_
_entity.id
_entity.type
_entity.pdbx_description
1 polymer ?
#
loop_
_entity_poly.entity_id
_entity_poly.type
_entity_poly.pdbx_seq_one_letter_code
_entity_poly.pdbx_strand_id
1 'polypeptide(L)'
;MRSAEQWFSEYGESHQNPTNKAIHWIAVPVIYATVVGLLWAIPQPAFMAAIPWLNWAVVALIPTLLFYLVMSFPLALGMAALSVVCLWGWAVADRLGFSVWVTALVLFVLMWILQFVGHHIEGKKPSFFKDLQFLLIGPAWVIAFIYRRLGIRY
;
A
#
# COMPACT_ATOMS: atom_id res chain seq x y z
N MET A 1 11.25 -7.98 17.94
CA MET A 1 10.60 -7.42 16.73
C MET A 1 10.59 -5.91 16.86
N ARG A 2 10.79 -5.16 15.77
CA ARG A 2 10.71 -3.69 15.81
C ARG A 2 9.28 -3.25 16.06
N SER A 3 9.07 -2.25 16.92
CA SER A 3 7.75 -1.66 17.14
C SER A 3 7.29 -0.82 15.92
N ALA A 4 5.99 -0.55 15.82
CA ALA A 4 5.44 0.35 14.81
C ALA A 4 6.13 1.73 14.85
N GLU A 5 6.34 2.26 16.05
CA GLU A 5 7.04 3.54 16.26
C GLU A 5 8.48 3.51 15.74
N GLN A 6 9.22 2.42 15.98
CA GLN A 6 10.59 2.27 15.46
C GLN A 6 10.62 2.22 13.94
N TRP A 7 9.67 1.54 13.31
CA TRP A 7 9.54 1.53 11.85
C TRP A 7 9.20 2.91 11.28
N PHE A 8 8.23 3.60 11.89
CA PHE A 8 7.78 4.90 11.44
C PHE A 8 8.78 6.02 11.69
N SER A 9 9.56 5.92 12.78
CA SER A 9 10.66 6.84 13.06
C SER A 9 11.73 6.72 11.98
N GLU A 10 12.23 5.51 11.70
CA GLU A 10 13.24 5.32 10.66
C GLU A 10 12.70 5.67 9.27
N TYR A 11 11.46 5.28 8.95
CA TYR A 11 10.85 5.67 7.68
C TYR A 11 10.76 7.19 7.55
N GLY A 12 10.43 7.89 8.64
CA GLY A 12 10.36 9.35 8.67
C GLY A 12 11.70 10.05 8.42
N GLU A 13 12.84 9.43 8.71
CA GLU A 13 14.17 10.03 8.48
C GLU A 13 14.42 10.38 7.00
N SER A 14 13.86 9.61 6.07
CA SER A 14 13.94 9.86 4.62
C SER A 14 12.76 10.67 4.05
N HIS A 15 11.93 11.27 4.92
CA HIS A 15 10.73 12.02 4.54
C HIS A 15 10.58 13.29 5.40
N GLN A 16 11.57 14.19 5.34
CA GLN A 16 11.55 15.45 6.07
C GLN A 16 11.04 16.60 5.20
N ASN A 17 11.35 16.61 3.91
CA ASN A 17 10.93 17.65 2.97
C ASN A 17 9.39 17.65 2.80
N PRO A 18 8.71 18.80 2.92
CA PRO A 18 7.25 18.88 2.82
C PRO A 18 6.71 18.44 1.44
N THR A 19 7.43 18.76 0.37
CA THR A 19 7.07 18.37 -1.00
C THR A 19 7.18 16.87 -1.18
N ASN A 20 8.28 16.25 -0.71
CA ASN A 20 8.45 14.80 -0.76
C ASN A 20 7.36 14.08 0.06
N LYS A 21 7.04 14.59 1.26
CA LYS A 21 5.93 14.07 2.06
C LYS A 21 4.59 14.17 1.34
N ALA A 22 4.27 15.33 0.75
CA ALA A 22 3.01 15.52 0.02
C ALA A 22 2.88 14.56 -1.18
N ILE A 23 3.98 14.35 -1.91
CA ILE A 23 4.07 13.35 -2.97
C ILE A 23 3.76 11.95 -2.42
N HIS A 24 4.43 11.54 -1.33
CA HIS A 24 4.24 10.22 -0.75
C HIS A 24 2.82 9.99 -0.23
N TRP A 25 2.17 11.04 0.28
CA TRP A 25 0.78 11.01 0.72
C TRP A 25 -0.21 10.59 -0.37
N ILE A 26 0.12 10.85 -1.63
CA ILE A 26 -0.70 10.47 -2.79
C ILE A 26 -0.16 9.19 -3.41
N ALA A 27 1.14 9.16 -3.71
CA ALA A 27 1.75 8.09 -4.45
C ALA A 27 1.72 6.76 -3.70
N VAL A 28 1.95 6.75 -2.38
CA VAL A 28 2.01 5.49 -1.62
C VAL A 28 0.64 4.78 -1.55
N PRO A 29 -0.48 5.44 -1.21
CA PRO A 29 -1.80 4.80 -1.27
C PRO A 29 -2.18 4.31 -2.67
N VAL A 30 -1.85 5.08 -3.72
CA VAL A 30 -2.15 4.68 -5.10
C VAL A 30 -1.27 3.50 -5.52
N ILE A 31 0.02 3.49 -5.19
CA ILE A 31 0.91 2.34 -5.45
C ILE A 31 0.38 1.10 -4.75
N TYR A 32 0.01 1.20 -3.47
CA TYR A 32 -0.61 0.10 -2.74
C TYR A 32 -1.87 -0.42 -3.46
N ALA A 33 -2.78 0.48 -3.86
CA ALA A 33 -3.97 0.11 -4.62
C ALA A 33 -3.61 -0.57 -5.95
N THR A 34 -2.63 -0.05 -6.70
CA THR A 34 -2.22 -0.65 -7.97
C THR A 34 -1.55 -2.01 -7.80
N VAL A 35 -0.81 -2.27 -6.72
CA VAL A 35 -0.28 -3.61 -6.43
C VAL A 35 -1.44 -4.59 -6.18
N VAL A 36 -2.46 -4.19 -5.41
CA VAL A 36 -3.70 -4.99 -5.25
C VAL A 36 -4.35 -5.23 -6.61
N GLY A 37 -4.41 -4.24 -7.50
CA GLY A 37 -4.99 -4.36 -8.83
C GLY A 37 -4.19 -5.27 -9.77
N LEU A 38 -2.87 -5.17 -9.75
CA LEU A 38 -1.99 -6.04 -10.54
C LEU A 38 -2.16 -7.51 -10.12
N LEU A 39 -2.25 -7.77 -8.81
CA LEU A 39 -2.54 -9.10 -8.28
C LEU A 39 -3.96 -9.56 -8.60
N TRP A 40 -4.95 -8.65 -8.57
CA TRP A 40 -6.33 -8.93 -8.95
C TRP A 40 -6.43 -9.44 -10.39
N ALA A 41 -5.66 -8.83 -11.30
CA ALA A 41 -5.68 -9.14 -12.73
C ALA A 41 -4.94 -10.43 -13.12
N ILE A 42 -4.24 -11.09 -12.18
CA ILE A 42 -3.55 -12.35 -12.49
C ILE A 42 -4.60 -13.44 -12.79
N PRO A 43 -4.48 -14.15 -13.93
CA PRO A 43 -5.36 -15.27 -14.26
C PRO A 43 -5.42 -16.32 -13.14
N GLN A 44 -6.63 -16.80 -12.87
CA GLN A 44 -6.89 -17.71 -11.76
C GLN A 44 -7.13 -19.13 -12.27
N PRO A 45 -6.70 -20.16 -11.53
CA PRO A 45 -7.12 -21.53 -11.80
C PRO A 45 -8.63 -21.68 -11.54
N ALA A 46 -9.29 -22.63 -12.22
CA ALA A 46 -10.73 -22.80 -12.18
C ALA A 46 -11.31 -22.96 -10.76
N PHE A 47 -10.61 -23.66 -9.86
CA PHE A 47 -11.05 -23.83 -8.48
C PHE A 47 -11.10 -22.51 -7.70
N MET A 48 -10.19 -21.58 -8.02
CA MET A 48 -10.13 -20.26 -7.37
C MET A 48 -11.25 -19.38 -7.90
N ALA A 49 -11.44 -19.38 -9.23
CA ALA A 49 -12.50 -18.62 -9.88
C ALA A 49 -13.92 -19.07 -9.46
N ALA A 50 -14.08 -20.33 -9.00
CA ALA A 50 -15.34 -20.85 -8.48
C ALA A 50 -15.71 -20.28 -7.10
N ILE A 51 -14.77 -19.69 -6.36
CA ILE A 51 -15.00 -19.13 -5.03
C ILE A 51 -15.18 -17.61 -5.17
N PRO A 52 -16.34 -17.03 -4.79
CA PRO A 52 -16.57 -15.60 -4.89
C PRO A 52 -15.46 -14.79 -4.21
N TRP A 53 -14.96 -13.76 -4.90
CA TRP A 53 -13.90 -12.85 -4.47
C TRP A 53 -12.49 -13.45 -4.29
N LEU A 54 -12.32 -14.77 -4.35
CA LEU A 54 -11.00 -15.36 -4.18
C LEU A 54 -10.14 -15.08 -5.41
N ASN A 55 -9.00 -14.43 -5.20
CA ASN A 55 -8.00 -14.15 -6.22
C ASN A 55 -6.62 -14.00 -5.58
N TRP A 56 -5.60 -13.79 -6.40
CA TRP A 56 -4.23 -13.62 -5.92
C TRP A 56 -4.02 -12.39 -5.03
N ALA A 57 -4.82 -11.33 -5.20
CA ALA A 57 -4.78 -10.17 -4.30
C ALA A 57 -5.27 -10.54 -2.89
N VAL A 58 -6.39 -11.25 -2.78
CA VAL A 58 -6.91 -11.74 -1.49
C VAL A 58 -5.91 -12.68 -0.81
N VAL A 59 -5.32 -13.60 -1.58
CA VAL A 59 -4.29 -14.52 -1.06
C VAL A 59 -3.08 -13.74 -0.52
N ALA A 60 -2.57 -12.74 -1.26
CA ALA A 60 -1.44 -11.92 -0.85
C ALA A 60 -1.75 -11.00 0.35
N LEU A 61 -3.02 -10.60 0.51
CA LEU A 61 -3.45 -9.80 1.66
C LEU A 61 -3.40 -10.59 2.97
N ILE A 62 -3.49 -11.92 2.96
CA ILE A 62 -3.41 -12.74 4.19
C ILE A 62 -2.08 -12.50 4.94
N PRO A 63 -0.88 -12.78 4.37
CA PRO A 63 0.37 -12.53 5.06
C PRO A 63 0.61 -11.03 5.32
N THR A 64 0.09 -10.15 4.45
CA THR A 64 0.18 -8.70 4.61
C THR A 64 -0.58 -8.22 5.86
N LEU A 65 -1.80 -8.68 6.07
CA LEU A 65 -2.60 -8.33 7.24
C LEU A 65 -2.07 -8.99 8.51
N LEU A 66 -1.52 -10.20 8.43
CA LEU A 66 -0.82 -10.83 9.55
C LEU A 66 0.41 -10.01 9.97
N PHE A 67 1.17 -9.48 9.02
CA PHE A 67 2.29 -8.58 9.32
C PHE A 67 1.83 -7.34 10.09
N TYR A 68 0.74 -6.70 9.66
CA TYR A 68 0.20 -5.54 10.38
C TYR A 68 -0.42 -5.92 11.72
N LEU A 69 -1.03 -7.10 11.84
CA LEU A 69 -1.58 -7.59 13.10
C LEU A 69 -0.50 -7.83 14.14
N VAL A 70 0.64 -8.41 13.73
CA VAL A 70 1.82 -8.57 14.59
C VAL A 70 2.41 -7.22 14.99
N MET A 71 2.34 -6.23 14.11
CA MET A 71 2.83 -4.88 14.37
C MET A 71 1.94 -4.09 15.34
N SER A 72 0.63 -4.10 15.11
CA SER A 72 -0.37 -3.38 15.90
C SER A 72 -1.80 -3.70 15.43
N PHE A 73 -2.68 -4.09 16.35
CA PHE A 73 -4.08 -4.40 16.01
C PHE A 73 -4.83 -3.21 15.38
N PRO A 74 -4.76 -1.97 15.93
CA PRO A 74 -5.33 -0.80 15.25
C PRO A 74 -4.80 -0.60 13.83
N LEU A 75 -3.49 -0.70 13.58
CA LEU A 75 -2.94 -0.57 12.22
C LEU A 75 -3.47 -1.66 11.29
N ALA A 76 -3.61 -2.88 11.79
CA ALA A 76 -4.18 -3.99 11.02
C ALA A 76 -5.62 -3.68 10.58
N LEU A 77 -6.44 -3.06 11.44
CA LEU A 77 -7.80 -2.63 11.07
C LEU A 77 -7.78 -1.55 9.99
N GLY A 78 -6.90 -0.54 10.10
CA GLY A 78 -6.78 0.51 9.10
C GLY A 78 -6.30 -0.02 7.74
N MET A 79 -5.31 -0.91 7.76
CA MET A 79 -4.81 -1.56 6.55
C MET A 79 -5.84 -2.53 5.95
N ALA A 80 -6.61 -3.25 6.77
CA ALA A 80 -7.72 -4.09 6.30
C ALA A 80 -8.80 -3.25 5.62
N ALA A 81 -9.19 -2.12 6.23
CA ALA A 81 -10.16 -1.20 5.63
C ALA A 81 -9.66 -0.65 4.29
N LEU A 82 -8.41 -0.20 4.22
CA LEU A 82 -7.78 0.24 2.96
C LEU A 82 -7.78 -0.88 1.91
N SER A 83 -7.42 -2.10 2.31
CA SER A 83 -7.40 -3.27 1.42
C SER A 83 -8.78 -3.57 0.83
N VAL A 84 -9.84 -3.52 1.66
CA VAL A 84 -11.22 -3.71 1.23
C VAL A 84 -11.64 -2.64 0.23
N VAL A 85 -11.29 -1.37 0.47
CA VAL A 85 -11.55 -0.27 -0.47
C VAL A 85 -10.85 -0.51 -1.81
N CYS A 86 -9.58 -0.95 -1.79
CA CYS A 86 -8.84 -1.27 -3.02
C CYS A 86 -9.48 -2.44 -3.78
N LEU A 87 -9.78 -3.55 -3.11
CA LEU A 87 -10.43 -4.71 -3.72
C LEU A 87 -11.78 -4.34 -4.34
N TRP A 88 -12.58 -3.57 -3.60
CA TRP A 88 -13.88 -3.12 -4.07
C TRP A 88 -13.75 -2.17 -5.28
N GLY A 89 -12.81 -1.23 -5.22
CA GLY A 89 -12.53 -0.31 -6.34
C GLY A 89 -12.15 -1.05 -7.62
N TRP A 90 -11.28 -2.06 -7.54
CA TRP A 90 -10.91 -2.87 -8.70
C TRP A 90 -12.06 -3.76 -9.20
N ALA A 91 -12.85 -4.33 -8.30
CA ALA A 91 -14.05 -5.07 -8.68
C ALA A 91 -15.05 -4.20 -9.44
N VAL A 92 -15.22 -2.93 -9.03
CA VAL A 92 -16.06 -1.96 -9.74
C VAL A 92 -15.46 -1.61 -11.10
N ALA A 93 -14.17 -1.31 -11.17
CA ALA A 93 -13.48 -0.99 -12.43
C ALA A 93 -13.62 -2.13 -13.47
N ASP A 94 -13.41 -3.37 -13.03
CA ASP A 94 -13.55 -4.56 -13.86
C ASP A 94 -14.99 -4.72 -14.39
N ARG A 95 -16.01 -4.55 -13.54
CA ARG A 95 -17.42 -4.59 -13.94
C ARG A 95 -17.83 -3.48 -14.90
N LEU A 96 -17.17 -2.33 -14.83
CA LEU A 96 -17.36 -1.22 -15.76
C LEU A 96 -16.62 -1.42 -17.09
N GLY A 97 -15.88 -2.53 -17.24
CA GLY A 97 -15.16 -2.88 -18.47
C GLY A 97 -13.77 -2.25 -18.59
N PHE A 98 -13.24 -1.65 -17.52
CA PHE A 98 -11.85 -1.17 -17.52
C PHE A 98 -10.88 -2.34 -17.45
N SER A 99 -9.81 -2.30 -18.23
CA SER A 99 -8.70 -3.25 -18.09
C SER A 99 -7.95 -2.97 -16.79
N VAL A 100 -8.20 -3.78 -15.76
CA VAL A 100 -7.55 -3.66 -14.44
C VAL A 100 -6.03 -3.72 -14.59
N TRP A 101 -5.50 -4.69 -15.35
CA TRP A 101 -4.07 -4.84 -15.60
C TRP A 101 -3.43 -3.58 -16.17
N VAL A 102 -3.95 -3.05 -17.29
CA VAL A 102 -3.39 -1.88 -17.97
C VAL A 102 -3.50 -0.65 -17.07
N THR A 103 -4.68 -0.45 -16.47
CA THR A 103 -4.94 0.71 -15.60
C THR A 103 -4.03 0.70 -14.38
N ALA A 104 -3.91 -0.44 -13.69
CA ALA A 104 -3.04 -0.59 -12.53
C ALA A 104 -1.57 -0.41 -12.90
N LEU A 105 -1.11 -0.98 -14.01
CA LEU A 105 0.29 -0.87 -14.45
C LEU A 105 0.67 0.58 -14.79
N VAL A 106 -0.17 1.29 -15.55
CA VAL A 106 0.08 2.69 -15.90
C VAL A 106 0.14 3.56 -14.65
N LEU A 107 -0.83 3.44 -13.75
CA LEU A 107 -0.84 4.19 -12.49
C LEU A 107 0.35 3.82 -11.61
N PHE A 108 0.72 2.54 -11.53
CA PHE A 108 1.87 2.07 -10.78
C PHE A 108 3.15 2.75 -11.26
N VAL A 109 3.42 2.74 -12.57
CA VAL A 109 4.60 3.39 -13.16
C VAL A 109 4.60 4.89 -12.90
N LEU A 110 3.48 5.58 -13.14
CA LEU A 110 3.38 7.02 -12.92
C LEU A 110 3.62 7.42 -11.47
N MET A 111 3.06 6.68 -10.52
CA MET A 111 3.24 6.96 -9.10
C MET A 111 4.64 6.63 -8.61
N TRP A 112 5.29 5.62 -9.17
CA TRP A 112 6.70 5.32 -8.87
C TRP A 112 7.63 6.41 -9.39
N ILE A 113 7.40 6.91 -10.61
CA ILE A 113 8.12 8.08 -11.13
C ILE A 113 7.95 9.26 -10.16
N LEU A 114 6.73 9.52 -9.72
CA LEU A 114 6.45 10.59 -8.76
C LEU A 114 7.17 10.36 -7.42
N GLN A 115 7.17 9.15 -6.86
CA GLN A 115 7.94 8.81 -5.66
C GLN A 115 9.43 9.07 -5.84
N PHE A 116 10.01 8.68 -6.98
CA PHE A 116 11.43 8.92 -7.26
C PHE A 116 11.75 10.40 -7.39
N VAL A 117 10.87 11.20 -8.00
CA VAL A 117 10.98 12.67 -8.01
C VAL A 117 10.96 13.22 -6.58
N GLY A 118 10.04 12.75 -5.73
CA GLY A 118 10.00 13.13 -4.31
C GLY A 118 11.30 12.83 -3.59
N HIS A 119 11.86 11.63 -3.76
CA HIS A 119 13.14 11.25 -3.16
C HIS A 119 14.34 12.00 -3.74
N HIS A 120 14.29 12.37 -5.01
CA HIS A 120 15.31 13.24 -5.61
C HIS A 120 15.32 14.62 -4.95
N ILE A 121 14.13 15.21 -4.71
CA ILE A 121 13.97 16.47 -3.98
C ILE A 121 14.42 16.35 -2.51
N GLU A 122 14.17 15.20 -1.87
CA GLU A 122 14.63 14.93 -0.50
C GLU A 122 16.16 14.80 -0.40
N GLY A 123 16.83 14.38 -1.48
CA GLY A 123 18.27 14.07 -1.49
C GLY A 123 18.61 12.76 -0.76
N LYS A 124 17.61 11.95 -0.39
CA LYS A 124 17.77 10.65 0.27
C LYS A 124 17.19 9.54 -0.59
N LYS A 125 17.90 8.41 -0.66
CA LYS A 125 17.42 7.22 -1.36
C LYS A 125 16.15 6.67 -0.69
N PRO A 126 15.24 6.07 -1.47
CA PRO A 126 14.07 5.39 -0.92
C PRO A 126 14.43 4.30 0.10
N SER A 127 13.65 4.20 1.17
CA SER A 127 13.93 3.29 2.30
C SER A 127 13.92 1.81 1.90
N PHE A 128 13.15 1.44 0.87
CA PHE A 128 13.08 0.03 0.42
C PHE A 128 14.37 -0.48 -0.21
N PHE A 129 15.31 0.40 -0.60
CA PHE A 129 16.65 -0.02 -1.01
C PHE A 129 17.47 -0.58 0.16
N LYS A 130 17.13 -0.21 1.41
CA LYS A 130 17.73 -0.79 2.61
C LYS A 130 17.04 -2.11 2.99
N ASP A 131 15.71 -2.11 2.97
CA ASP A 131 14.89 -3.25 3.37
C ASP A 131 13.53 -3.21 2.64
N LEU A 132 13.21 -4.28 1.91
CA LEU A 132 11.95 -4.40 1.17
C LEU A 132 10.71 -4.29 2.07
N GLN A 133 10.82 -4.57 3.37
CA GLN A 133 9.71 -4.38 4.32
C GLN A 133 9.21 -2.94 4.33
N PHE A 134 10.03 -1.94 3.99
CA PHE A 134 9.59 -0.55 3.89
C PHE A 134 8.50 -0.30 2.85
N LEU A 135 8.31 -1.21 1.88
CA LEU A 135 7.16 -1.18 0.98
C LEU A 135 5.83 -1.42 1.72
N LEU A 136 5.85 -2.26 2.78
CA LEU A 136 4.70 -2.47 3.67
C LEU A 136 4.59 -1.37 4.73
N ILE A 137 5.71 -0.77 5.15
CA ILE A 137 5.70 0.32 6.14
C ILE A 137 5.09 1.61 5.56
N GLY A 138 5.39 1.96 4.31
CA GLY A 138 4.92 3.20 3.69
C GLY A 138 3.39 3.40 3.80
N PRO A 139 2.56 2.46 3.33
CA PRO A 139 1.10 2.56 3.44
C PRO A 139 0.62 2.67 4.90
N ALA A 140 1.20 1.86 5.80
CA ALA A 140 0.87 1.91 7.22
C ALA A 140 1.26 3.25 7.87
N TRP A 141 2.34 3.89 7.40
CA TRP A 141 2.77 5.21 7.87
C TRP A 141 1.76 6.31 7.53
N VAL A 142 1.10 6.21 6.37
CA VAL A 142 -0.01 7.11 5.98
C VAL A 142 -1.21 6.91 6.91
N ILE A 143 -1.63 5.67 7.14
CA ILE A 143 -2.71 5.34 8.10
C ILE A 143 -2.37 5.84 9.51
N ALA A 144 -1.14 5.60 9.97
CA ALA A 144 -0.65 6.02 11.27
C ALA A 144 -0.73 7.54 11.48
N PHE A 145 -0.55 8.34 10.43
CA PHE A 145 -0.73 9.79 10.51
C PHE A 145 -2.21 10.19 10.61
N ILE A 146 -3.11 9.51 9.91
CA ILE A 146 -4.56 9.70 10.08
C ILE A 146 -4.94 9.37 11.53
N TYR A 147 -4.46 8.25 12.06
CA TYR A 147 -4.71 7.84 13.44
C TYR A 147 -4.20 8.85 14.47
N ARG A 148 -2.99 9.39 14.29
CA ARG A 148 -2.46 10.46 15.16
C ARG A 148 -3.35 11.71 15.14
N ARG A 149 -3.91 12.09 13.98
CA ARG A 149 -4.85 13.22 13.89
C ARG A 149 -6.20 12.93 14.57
N LEU A 150 -6.63 11.67 14.58
CA LEU A 150 -7.87 11.22 15.22
C LEU A 150 -7.69 10.83 16.70
N GLY A 151 -6.46 10.89 17.24
CA GLY A 151 -6.16 10.47 18.61
C GLY A 151 -6.20 8.95 18.84
N ILE A 152 -6.18 8.14 17.77
CA ILE A 152 -6.16 6.67 17.85
C ILE A 152 -4.73 6.20 18.13
N ARG A 153 -4.55 5.45 19.21
CA ARG A 153 -3.28 4.80 19.56
C ARG A 153 -3.11 3.50 18.80
N TYR A 154 -1.88 3.17 18.45
CA TYR A 154 -1.51 1.96 17.73
C TYR A 154 -0.10 1.53 18.14
#